data_AF-A0A5N5DX46-F1
#
_entry.id   AF-A0A5N5DX46-F1
#
_cell.length_a   1.000
_cell.length_b   1.000
_cell.length_c   1.000
_cell.angle_alpha   90.00
_cell.angle_beta   90.00
_cell.angle_gamma   90.00
#
_symmetry.space_group_name_H-M   'P 1'
#
loop_
_entity.id
_entity.type
_entity.pdbx_description
1 polymer ?
#
loop_
_entity_poly.entity_id
_entity_poly.type
_entity_poly.pdbx_seq_one_letter_code
_entity_poly.pdbx_strand_id
1 'polypeptide(L)' 'MELTRVAVGSGSCTVRIDGPVSKHAVLLLPGKGDPVDLYDDVCERLHHSDLRTVAVESIENLDETSA' A
#
# COMPACT_ATOMS: atom_id res chain seq x y z
N MET A 1 -10.74 3.30 -3.63
CA MET A 1 -9.77 2.94 -2.57
C MET A 1 -10.40 2.93 -1.21
N GLU A 2 -10.19 1.87 -0.44
CA GLU A 2 -10.52 1.78 0.99
C GLU A 2 -9.26 2.02 1.84
N LEU A 3 -9.33 2.87 2.86
CA LEU A 3 -8.25 3.09 3.83
C LEU A 3 -8.38 2.09 4.98
N THR A 4 -7.38 1.23 5.13
CA THR A 4 -7.32 0.20 6.17
C THR A 4 -6.11 0.43 7.08
N ARG A 5 -6.35 0.44 8.39
CA ARG A 5 -5.27 0.48 9.38
C ARG A 5 -4.87 -0.94 9.77
N VAL A 6 -3.60 -1.27 9.61
CA VAL A 6 -3.02 -2.59 9.89
C VAL A 6 -2.03 -2.48 11.04
N ALA A 7 -2.12 -3.37 12.02
CA ALA A 7 -1.12 -3.47 13.08
C ALA A 7 0.14 -4.17 12.54
N VAL A 8 1.31 -3.58 12.75
CA VAL A 8 2.62 -4.11 12.30
C VAL A 8 3.60 -4.05 13.47
N GLY A 9 4.05 -5.20 13.95
CA GLY A 9 5.02 -5.28 15.05
C GLY A 9 4.64 -4.40 16.25
N SER A 10 5.43 -3.34 16.48
CA SER A 10 5.27 -2.37 17.57
C SER A 10 4.38 -1.17 17.23
N GLY A 11 3.79 -1.10 16.04
CA GLY A 11 3.04 0.05 15.55
C GLY A 11 1.84 -0.29 14.69
N SER A 12 1.33 0.72 14.00
CA SER A 12 0.22 0.60 13.05
C SER A 12 0.57 1.38 11.79
N CYS A 13 0.28 0.80 10.63
CA CYS A 13 0.44 1.44 9.34
C CYS A 13 -0.93 1.61 8.68
N THR A 14 -1.14 2.73 8.00
CA THR A 14 -2.33 2.94 7.16
C THR A 14 -2.00 2.55 5.72
N VAL A 15 -2.79 1.65 5.17
CA VAL A 15 -2.67 1.19 3.79
C VAL A 15 -3.97 1.44 3.05
N ARG A 16 -3.88 1.76 1.77
CA ARG A 16 -5.00 1.86 0.84
C ARG A 16 -5.13 0.57 0.08
N ILE A 17 -6.27 -0.09 0.21
CA ILE A 17 -6.55 -1.35 -0.46
C ILE A 17 -7.56 -1.07 -1.58
N ASP A 18 -7.30 -1.62 -2.75
CA ASP A 18 -8.21 -1.51 -3.89
C ASP A 18 -8.10 -2.71 -4.84
N GLY A 19 -9.04 -2.80 -5.77
CA GLY A 19 -9.17 -3.87 -6.74
C GLY A 19 -9.98 -5.07 -6.22
N PRO A 20 -10.29 -6.02 -7.12
CA PRO A 20 -11.06 -7.21 -6.77
C PRO A 20 -10.27 -8.14 -5.83
N VAL A 21 -10.99 -8.95 -5.06
CA VAL A 21 -10.38 -10.02 -4.25
C VAL A 21 -9.77 -11.05 -5.19
N SER A 22 -8.45 -10.99 -5.36
CA SER A 22 -7.68 -11.86 -6.25
C SER A 22 -6.66 -12.68 -5.45
N LYS A 23 -6.14 -13.75 -6.07
CA LYS A 23 -5.05 -14.56 -5.52
C LYS A 23 -3.73 -13.79 -5.46
N HIS A 24 -3.58 -12.76 -6.29
CA HIS A 24 -2.37 -11.96 -6.38
C HIS A 24 -2.63 -10.57 -5.78
N ALA A 25 -1.74 -10.16 -4.88
CA ALA A 25 -1.72 -8.83 -4.30
C ALA A 25 -0.40 -8.15 -4.62
N VAL A 26 -0.45 -6.88 -5.02
CA VAL A 26 0.70 -6.03 -5.30
C VAL A 26 0.82 -5.02 -4.16
N LEU A 27 1.97 -5.02 -3.49
CA LEU A 27 2.31 -4.01 -2.49
C LEU A 27 3.07 -2.86 -3.17
N LEU A 28 2.56 -1.64 -3.01
CA LEU A 28 3.14 -0.41 -3.52
C LEU A 28 3.72 0.39 -2.35
N LEU A 29 5.01 0.70 -2.46
CA LEU A 29 5.76 1.44 -1.46
C LEU A 29 6.14 2.81 -2.05
N PRO A 30 5.63 3.92 -1.48
CA PRO A 30 6.05 5.24 -1.92
C PRO A 30 7.51 5.50 -1.59
N GLY A 31 8.16 6.32 -2.42
CA GLY A 31 9.45 6.91 -2.06
C GLY A 31 9.31 7.88 -0.89
N LYS A 32 10.44 8.21 -0.25
CA LYS A 32 10.45 9.16 0.88
C LYS A 32 10.03 10.55 0.40
N GLY A 33 8.90 11.03 0.89
CA GLY A 33 8.34 12.34 0.54
C GLY A 33 7.47 12.33 -0.72
N ASP A 34 7.25 11.17 -1.34
CA ASP A 34 6.29 11.05 -2.42
C ASP A 34 4.85 11.07 -1.88
N PRO A 35 3.93 11.80 -2.55
CA PRO A 35 2.52 11.74 -2.20
C PRO A 35 1.97 10.35 -2.55
N VAL A 36 1.17 9.78 -1.65
CA VAL A 36 0.54 8.47 -1.85
C VAL A 36 -0.38 8.43 -3.08
N ASP A 37 -0.98 9.56 -3.44
CA ASP A 37 -1.87 9.67 -4.60
C ASP A 37 -1.13 9.50 -5.95
N LEU A 38 0.21 9.48 -5.95
CA LEU A 38 1.03 9.16 -7.13
C LEU A 38 0.73 7.75 -7.68
N TYR A 39 0.29 6.83 -6.81
CA TYR A 39 0.05 5.44 -7.16
C TYR A 39 -1.40 5.15 -7.55
N ASP A 40 -2.30 6.14 -7.52
CA ASP A 40 -3.72 5.93 -7.83
C ASP A 40 -3.91 5.48 -9.29
N ASP A 41 -3.26 6.16 -10.25
CA ASP A 41 -3.25 5.76 -11.67
C ASP A 41 -2.66 4.35 -11.89
N VAL A 42 -1.65 3.99 -11.09
CA VAL A 42 -1.03 2.65 -11.16
C VAL A 42 -2.01 1.60 -10.60
N CYS A 43 -2.70 1.92 -9.52
CA CYS A 43 -3.71 1.04 -8.93
C CYS A 43 -4.86 0.79 -9.89
N GLU A 44 -5.41 1.85 -10.48
CA GLU A 44 -6.49 1.76 -11.46
C GLU A 44 -6.09 0.84 -12.63
N ARG A 45 -4.87 1.00 -13.15
CA ARG A 45 -4.37 0.14 -14.24
C ARG A 45 -4.18 -1.32 -13.83
N LEU A 46 -3.78 -1.58 -12.58
CA LEU A 46 -3.61 -2.94 -12.06
C LEU A 46 -4.96 -3.63 -11.81
N HIS A 47 -6.01 -2.88 -11.45
CA HIS A 47 -7.36 -3.43 -11.29
C HIS A 47 -7.93 -4.01 -12.58
N HIS A 48 -7.63 -3.36 -13.72
CA HIS A 48 -7.97 -3.89 -15.04
C HIS A 48 -7.28 -5.22 -15.38
N SER A 49 -6.27 -5.62 -14.61
CA SER A 49 -5.55 -6.90 -14.74
C SER A 49 -5.94 -7.91 -13.66
N ASP A 50 -7.07 -7.71 -12.97
CA ASP A 50 -7.54 -8.56 -11.85
C ASP A 50 -6.51 -8.68 -10.70
N LEU A 51 -5.73 -7.61 -10.48
CA LEU A 51 -4.76 -7.54 -9.39
C LEU A 51 -5.32 -6.71 -8.23
N ARG A 52 -5.17 -7.24 -7.02
CA ARG A 52 -5.44 -6.49 -5.79
C ARG A 52 -4.25 -5.61 -5.47
N THR A 53 -4.46 -4.34 -5.15
CA THR A 53 -3.40 -3.39 -4.85
C THR A 53 -3.46 -2.96 -3.39
N VAL A 54 -2.29 -2.86 -2.75
CA VAL A 54 -2.12 -2.37 -1.40
C VAL A 54 -1.05 -1.28 -1.44
N ALA A 55 -1.45 -0.02 -1.29
CA ALA A 55 -0.52 1.11 -1.26
C ALA A 55 -0.32 1.59 0.18
N VAL A 56 0.93 1.73 0.60
CA VAL A 56 1.25 2.27 1.93
C VAL A 56 1.20 3.80 1.89
N GLU A 57 0.58 4.46 2.86
CA GLU A 57 0.49 5.94 2.86
C GLU A 57 1.82 6.62 3.20
N SER A 58 2.63 6.01 4.06
CA SER A 58 3.97 6.53 4.38
C SER A 58 4.90 5.38 4.75
N ILE A 59 6.12 5.44 4.20
CA ILE A 59 7.22 4.54 4.60
C ILE A 59 7.99 5.08 5.82
N GLU A 60 7.55 6.18 6.43
CA GLU A 60 8.13 6.65 7.69
C GLU A 60 7.95 5.56 8.76
N ASN A 61 9.06 5.09 9.33
CA ASN A 61 9.14 3.95 10.25
C ASN A 61 9.01 2.56 9.61
N LEU A 62 9.07 2.43 8.28
CA LEU A 62 9.31 1.14 7.60
C LEU A 62 10.81 0.74 7.64
N ASP A 63 11.60 1.35 8.53
CA ASP A 63 13.01 1.09 8.67
C ASP A 63 13.22 -0.04 9.70
N GLU A 64 13.76 -1.16 9.23
CA GLU A 64 14.11 -2.29 10.08
C GLU A 64 15.48 -2.04 10.72
N THR A 65 15.55 -1.20 11.75
CA THR A 65 16.56 -1.42 12.80
C THR A 65 15.92 -2.26 13.89
N SER A 66 15.69 -3.53 13.57
CA SER A 66 15.53 -4.56 14.60
C SER A 66 16.90 -4.75 15.26
N ALA A 67 17.03 -4.26 16.49
CA ALA A 67 18.22 -4.44 17.32
C ALA A 67 18.40 -5.89 17.81
#